data_AF-A0A0V0GGC8-F1
#
_entry.id   AF-A0A0V0GGC8-F1
#
_cell.length_a   1.000
_cell.length_b   1.000
_cell.length_c   1.000
_cell.angle_alpha   90.00
_cell.angle_beta   90.00
_cell.angle_gamma   90.00
#
_symmetry.space_group_name_H-M   'P 1'
#
loop_
_entity.id
_entity.type
_entity.pdbx_description
1 polymer ?
#
loop_
_entity_poly.entity_id
_entity_poly.type
_entity_poly.pdbx_seq_one_letter_code
_entity_poly.pdbx_strand_id
1 'polypeptide(L)'
;MLIQMVEAELESKRKEGSYTKQFKGQSHFFGYEGRCGLPSNFDSNYCYALGYGAGALLQSGKTGLISSVGNLKAPVEDWTVGGTALTSLMDVER
;
A
#
# COMPACT_ATOMS: atom_id res chain seq x y z
N MET A 1 -17.37 3.93 14.60
CA MET A 1 -18.21 2.97 13.85
C MET A 1 -18.08 1.54 14.38
N LEU A 2 -17.01 0.79 14.10
CA LEU A 2 -16.94 -0.64 14.47
C LEU A 2 -16.98 -0.91 15.98
N ILE A 3 -16.17 -0.22 16.78
CA ILE A 3 -16.18 -0.36 18.24
C ILE A 3 -17.58 -0.07 18.80
N GLN A 4 -18.23 1.00 18.32
CA GLN A 4 -19.57 1.38 18.74
C GLN A 4 -20.64 0.35 18.35
N MET A 5 -20.52 -0.28 17.18
CA MET A 5 -21.43 -1.36 16.76
C MET A 5 -21.29 -2.59 17.67
N VAL A 6 -20.05 -2.93 18.05
CA VAL A 6 -19.78 -4.04 19.00
C VAL A 6 -20.31 -3.69 20.40
N GLU A 7 -20.13 -2.46 20.85
CA GLU A 7 -20.69 -2.01 22.14
C GLU A 7 -22.22 -2.12 22.16
N ALA A 8 -22.90 -1.72 21.08
CA ALA A 8 -24.34 -1.83 20.94
C ALA A 8 -24.83 -3.29 20.97
N GLU A 9 -24.14 -4.18 20.24
CA GLU A 9 -24.45 -5.61 20.23
C GLU A 9 -24.24 -6.25 21.61
N LEU A 10 -23.12 -5.96 22.27
CA LEU A 10 -22.81 -6.50 23.59
C LEU A 10 -23.74 -5.97 24.68
N GLU A 11 -24.28 -4.77 24.51
CA GLU A 11 -25.33 -4.24 25.37
C GLU A 11 -26.65 -5.00 25.20
N SER A 12 -27.02 -5.38 23.97
CA SER A 12 -28.18 -6.26 23.74
C SER A 12 -28.01 -7.61 24.44
N LYS A 13 -26.84 -8.24 24.28
CA LYS A 13 -26.53 -9.53 24.92
C LYS A 13 -26.48 -9.45 26.44
N ARG A 14 -26.10 -8.30 26.99
CA ARG A 14 -26.13 -8.08 28.45
C ARG A 14 -27.57 -8.06 28.98
N LYS A 15 -28.50 -7.45 28.23
CA LYS A 15 -29.94 -7.46 28.58
C LYS A 15 -30.55 -8.85 28.50
N GLU A 16 -30.09 -9.68 27.56
CA GLU A 16 -30.48 -11.10 27.43
C GLU A 16 -29.81 -12.01 28.47
N GLY A 17 -28.85 -11.51 29.25
CA GLY A 17 -28.06 -12.30 30.20
C GLY A 17 -26.99 -13.19 29.55
N SER A 18 -26.84 -13.13 28.22
CA SER A 18 -25.87 -13.91 27.45
C SER A 18 -24.46 -13.30 27.44
N TYR A 19 -24.29 -12.08 27.98
CA TYR A 19 -22.99 -11.42 28.14
C TYR A 19 -22.82 -10.72 29.50
N THR A 20 -21.85 -11.17 30.29
CA THR A 20 -21.59 -10.66 31.67
C THR A 20 -20.24 -9.97 31.83
N LYS A 21 -19.47 -9.86 30.75
CA LYS A 21 -18.11 -9.31 30.80
C LYS A 21 -18.10 -7.82 30.43
N GLN A 22 -16.93 -7.21 30.64
CA GLN A 22 -16.66 -5.84 30.24
C GLN A 22 -15.87 -5.84 28.93
N PHE A 23 -16.36 -5.09 27.96
CA PHE A 23 -15.63 -4.78 26.73
C PHE A 23 -15.06 -3.36 26.84
N LYS A 24 -13.80 -3.19 26.45
CA LYS A 24 -13.12 -1.89 26.39
C LYS A 24 -12.39 -1.79 25.05
N GLY A 25 -13.05 -1.25 24.04
CA GLY A 25 -12.44 -1.02 22.75
C GLY A 25 -11.43 0.13 22.82
N GLN A 26 -10.26 -0.06 22.21
CA GLN A 26 -9.27 1.00 22.01
C GLN A 26 -9.02 1.13 20.51
N SER A 27 -9.32 2.30 19.94
CA SER A 27 -8.98 2.59 18.56
C SER A 27 -7.56 3.13 18.45
N HIS A 28 -6.87 2.73 17.39
CA HIS A 28 -5.62 3.33 16.94
C HIS A 28 -5.81 3.78 15.49
N PHE A 29 -5.17 4.88 15.11
CA PHE A 29 -5.17 5.36 13.74
C PHE A 29 -3.76 5.75 13.33
N PHE A 30 -3.08 4.78 12.75
CA PHE A 30 -1.72 4.94 12.25
C PHE A 30 -1.74 5.09 10.73
N GLY A 31 -1.05 6.11 10.23
CA GLY A 31 -0.94 6.41 8.81
C GLY A 31 0.10 7.49 8.50
N TYR A 32 -0.08 8.70 9.02
CA TYR A 32 0.81 9.84 8.70
C TYR A 32 2.26 9.61 9.12
N GLU A 33 2.45 9.00 10.28
CA GLU A 33 3.76 8.65 10.83
C GLU A 33 4.56 7.69 9.93
N GLY A 34 3.89 6.94 9.05
CA GLY A 34 4.55 6.01 8.11
C GLY A 34 4.96 6.64 6.78
N ARG A 35 4.48 7.85 6.43
CA ARG A 35 4.66 8.41 5.07
C ARG A 35 6.02 9.08 4.86
N CYS A 36 6.61 9.63 5.91
CA CYS A 36 7.88 10.37 5.86
C CYS A 36 8.95 9.73 6.76
N GLY A 37 8.85 8.43 6.98
CA GLY A 37 9.90 7.65 7.66
C GLY A 37 11.10 7.42 6.73
N LEU A 38 12.19 6.89 7.30
CA LEU A 38 13.31 6.41 6.49
C LEU A 38 12.86 5.22 5.63
N PRO A 39 13.19 5.20 4.33
CA PRO A 39 12.84 4.08 3.48
C PRO A 39 13.58 2.82 3.93
N SER A 40 12.96 1.66 3.70
CA SER A 40 13.64 0.38 3.85
C SER A 40 14.76 0.24 2.79
N ASN A 41 15.66 -0.75 2.96
CA ASN A 41 16.61 -1.09 1.90
C ASN A 41 15.91 -1.48 0.60
N PHE A 42 14.76 -2.16 0.70
CA PHE A 42 13.95 -2.51 -0.46
C PHE A 42 13.46 -1.25 -1.19
N ASP A 43 12.81 -0.32 -0.49
CA ASP A 43 12.27 0.90 -1.10
C ASP A 43 13.38 1.82 -1.63
N SER A 44 14.52 1.87 -0.95
CA SER A 44 15.69 2.64 -1.40
C SER A 44 16.21 2.12 -2.74
N ASN A 45 16.42 0.82 -2.85
CA ASN A 45 16.89 0.18 -4.09
C ASN A 45 15.83 0.27 -5.20
N TYR A 46 14.57 0.01 -4.87
CA TYR A 46 13.45 0.04 -5.82
C TYR A 46 13.24 1.45 -6.39
N CYS A 47 13.17 2.48 -5.55
CA CYS A 47 12.99 3.86 -6.00
C CYS A 47 14.19 4.36 -6.81
N TYR A 48 15.41 3.95 -6.47
CA TYR A 48 16.59 4.26 -7.26
C TYR A 48 16.52 3.61 -8.65
N ALA A 49 16.19 2.32 -8.72
CA ALA A 49 16.03 1.58 -9.98
C ALA A 49 14.93 2.17 -10.87
N LEU A 50 13.79 2.57 -10.29
CA LEU A 50 12.71 3.24 -11.01
C LEU A 50 13.18 4.55 -11.67
N GLY A 51 13.87 5.40 -10.91
CA GLY A 51 14.41 6.67 -11.41
C GLY A 51 15.44 6.47 -12.51
N TYR A 52 16.35 5.51 -12.32
CA TYR A 52 17.36 5.16 -13.32
C TYR A 52 16.72 4.61 -14.60
N GLY A 53 15.74 3.70 -14.45
CA GLY A 53 14.97 3.14 -15.57
C GLY A 53 14.21 4.21 -16.35
N ALA A 54 13.63 5.20 -15.67
CA ALA A 54 12.96 6.33 -16.33
C ALA A 54 13.95 7.14 -17.20
N GLY A 55 15.17 7.39 -16.69
CA GLY A 55 16.24 8.02 -17.45
C GLY A 55 16.62 7.23 -18.71
N ALA A 56 16.75 5.91 -18.60
CA ALA A 56 17.05 5.03 -19.74
C ALA A 56 15.92 5.04 -20.79
N LEU A 57 14.65 4.99 -20.35
CA LEU A 57 13.49 5.07 -21.24
C LEU A 57 13.47 6.41 -22.01
N LEU A 58 13.72 7.52 -21.31
CA LEU A 58 13.82 8.85 -21.92
C LEU A 58 14.96 8.92 -22.94
N GLN A 59 16.14 8.42 -22.58
CA GLN A 59 17.31 8.38 -23.48
C GLN A 59 17.01 7.57 -24.74
N SER A 60 16.20 6.51 -24.64
CA SER A 60 15.75 5.70 -25.78
C SER A 60 14.58 6.30 -26.58
N GLY A 61 14.17 7.54 -26.28
CA GLY A 61 13.13 8.27 -27.00
C GLY A 61 11.70 7.78 -26.74
N LYS A 62 11.46 7.09 -25.61
CA LYS A 62 10.13 6.58 -25.25
C LYS A 62 9.34 7.62 -24.45
N THR A 63 8.02 7.61 -24.62
CA THR A 63 7.07 8.48 -23.91
C THR A 63 5.78 7.71 -23.56
N GLY A 64 4.99 8.21 -22.62
CA GLY A 64 3.73 7.58 -22.20
C GLY A 64 3.92 6.25 -21.44
N LEU A 65 5.11 6.02 -20.88
CA LEU A 65 5.45 4.82 -20.12
C LEU A 65 5.64 5.16 -18.63
N ILE A 66 5.20 4.25 -17.76
CA ILE A 66 5.57 4.20 -16.35
C ILE A 66 6.82 3.32 -16.25
N SER A 67 7.90 3.83 -15.65
CA SER A 67 9.08 3.01 -15.32
C SER A 67 8.66 1.85 -14.40
N SER A 68 9.04 0.64 -14.74
CA SER A 68 8.63 -0.57 -14.03
C SER A 68 9.82 -1.45 -13.69
N VAL A 69 9.77 -2.06 -12.49
CA VAL A 69 10.78 -3.04 -12.04
C VAL A 69 10.06 -4.35 -11.73
N GLY A 70 10.54 -5.45 -12.31
CA GLY A 70 10.02 -6.80 -12.11
C GLY A 70 10.95 -7.65 -11.26
N ASN A 71 10.48 -8.85 -10.90
CA ASN A 71 11.22 -9.83 -10.10
C ASN A 71 11.62 -9.34 -8.68
N LEU A 72 10.80 -8.47 -8.07
CA LEU A 72 11.09 -7.77 -6.80
C LEU A 72 11.29 -8.66 -5.56
N LYS A 73 10.99 -9.95 -5.64
CA LYS A 73 11.25 -10.92 -4.55
C LYS A 73 12.65 -11.53 -4.63
N ALA A 74 13.30 -11.47 -5.78
CA ALA A 74 14.66 -11.95 -5.98
C ALA A 74 15.67 -10.91 -5.44
N PRO A 75 16.95 -11.30 -5.30
CA PRO A 75 18.04 -10.35 -5.10
C PRO A 75 18.02 -9.21 -6.13
N VAL A 76 18.54 -8.04 -5.76
CA VAL A 76 18.42 -6.80 -6.55
C VAL A 76 19.08 -6.94 -7.93
N GLU A 77 20.16 -7.71 -7.99
CA GLU A 77 20.89 -8.05 -9.21
C GLU A 77 20.07 -8.83 -10.25
N ASP A 78 19.01 -9.52 -9.81
CA ASP A 78 18.12 -10.31 -10.68
C ASP A 78 16.85 -9.54 -11.08
N TRP A 79 16.75 -8.25 -10.71
CA TRP A 79 15.61 -7.42 -11.06
C TRP A 79 15.63 -7.06 -12.55
N THR A 80 14.44 -7.01 -13.13
CA THR A 80 14.26 -6.55 -14.52
C THR A 80 13.72 -5.13 -14.52
N VAL A 81 14.18 -4.28 -15.44
CA VAL A 81 13.74 -2.87 -15.53
C VAL A 81 13.19 -2.60 -16.93
N GLY A 82 12.06 -1.91 -17.01
CA GLY A 82 11.39 -1.60 -18.27
C GLY A 82 10.39 -0.46 -18.17
N GLY A 83 9.46 -0.39 -19.13
CA GLY A 83 8.39 0.60 -19.15
C GLY A 83 7.05 -0.03 -19.48
N THR A 84 6.04 0.26 -18.67
CA THR A 84 4.65 -0.18 -18.86
C THR A 84 3.84 0.96 -19.47
N ALA A 85 3.03 0.69 -20.50
CA ALA A 85 2.20 1.72 -21.13
C ALA A 85 1.16 2.28 -20.13
N LEU A 86 1.17 3.59 -19.90
CA LEU A 86 0.28 4.25 -18.94
C LEU A 86 -1.20 3.92 -19.22
N THR A 87 -1.59 3.96 -20.49
CA THR A 87 -2.98 3.72 -20.92
C THR A 87 -3.48 2.31 -20.64
N SER A 88 -2.59 1.32 -20.49
CA SER A 88 -2.99 -0.06 -20.14
C SER A 88 -3.51 -0.20 -18.71
N LEU A 89 -3.30 0.81 -17.87
CA LEU A 89 -3.76 0.85 -16.47
C LEU A 89 -4.96 1.77 -16.28
N MET A 90 -5.50 2.36 -17.35
CA MET A 90 -6.59 3.33 -17.29
C MET A 90 -7.93 2.68 -17.57
N ASP A 91 -8.95 3.13 -16.86
CA ASP A 91 -10.37 2.93 -17.16
C ASP A 91 -11.10 4.28 -17.03
N VAL A 92 -12.31 4.39 -17.58
CA VAL A 92 -13.14 5.59 -17.45
C VAL A 92 -14.10 5.42 -16.27
N GLU A 93 -13.80 6.10 -15.17
CA GLU A 93 -14.66 6.14 -13.99
C GLU A 93 -15.73 7.24 -14.10
N ARG A 94 -16.90 7.01 -13.48
CA ARG A 94 -18.08 7.89 -13.53
C ARG A 94 -18.17 8.80 -12.31
#